data_AF-A0A2D5U9A7-F1
#
_entry.id   AF-A0A2D5U9A7-F1
#
_cell.length_a   1.000
_cell.length_b   1.000
_cell.length_c   1.000
_cell.angle_alpha   90.00
_cell.angle_beta   90.00
_cell.angle_gamma   90.00
#
_symmetry.space_group_name_H-M   'P 1'
#
loop_
_entity.id
_entity.type
_entity.pdbx_description
1 polymer ?
#
loop_
_entity_poly.entity_id
_entity_poly.type
_entity_poly.pdbx_seq_one_letter_code
_entity_poly.pdbx_strand_id
1 'polypeptide(L)'
;MNTKLKTWAIRLLLGLLILLALAYLVRSSLLPARTVGLFLDYVEGAEWIPAPQNLLFDGGSIEFAGYDPVQLAGVDMGEWDEVVVVSFSRDDNYQDFLKRIDANQELSRYDLSLFAPGYEQRMLANWMLSRDRNNDSVNIEDRVSIEEAIPEDPYYVDRWKEIFTGSYRGEMVLLNFMALKKNLDDTAGEEDAEELEKQYSETAMQVLGRMGAEIAAVGDVEKVVLGPEQRQHDKYGFGHYPSVDAFDVVFTARARLSGVPFRNKAMDAERSAGYWVKPYDPFKLAVQNP
;
A
#
# COMPACT_ATOMS: atom_id res chain seq x y z
N MET A 1 35.80 40.88 12.68
CA MET A 1 36.40 39.64 12.12
C MET A 1 35.56 38.40 12.44
N ASN A 2 35.04 38.25 13.67
CA ASN A 2 34.22 37.10 14.12
C ASN A 2 32.90 36.86 13.35
N THR A 3 32.21 37.91 12.89
CA THR A 3 30.91 37.76 12.19
C THR A 3 31.08 37.17 10.79
N LYS A 4 32.07 37.63 10.02
CA LYS A 4 32.37 37.08 8.69
C LYS A 4 32.76 35.60 8.77
N LEU A 5 33.58 35.23 9.77
CA LEU A 5 34.03 33.84 9.97
C LEU A 5 32.87 32.89 10.31
N LYS A 6 31.92 33.34 11.14
CA LYS A 6 30.67 32.60 11.44
C LYS A 6 29.78 32.42 10.20
N THR A 7 29.62 33.47 9.38
CA THR A 7 28.82 33.37 8.14
C THR A 7 29.42 32.39 7.13
N TRP A 8 30.75 32.36 7.01
CA TRP A 8 31.45 31.39 6.15
C TRP A 8 31.30 29.96 6.66
N ALA A 9 31.43 29.73 7.97
CA ALA A 9 31.24 28.40 8.57
C ALA A 9 29.81 27.87 8.37
N ILE A 10 28.79 28.73 8.53
CA ILE A 10 27.38 28.36 8.30
C ILE A 10 27.13 27.99 6.83
N ARG A 11 27.66 28.79 5.88
CA ARG A 11 27.52 28.50 4.44
C ARG A 11 28.22 27.21 4.04
N LEU A 12 29.35 26.89 4.66
CA LEU A 12 30.12 25.68 4.39
C LEU A 12 29.40 24.45 4.96
N LEU A 13 28.80 24.55 6.15
CA LEU A 13 27.93 23.53 6.74
C LEU A 13 26.66 23.27 5.90
N LEU A 14 26.00 24.34 5.42
CA LEU A 14 24.86 24.22 4.51
C LEU A 14 25.25 23.58 3.18
N GLY A 15 26.40 23.96 2.61
CA GLY A 15 26.92 23.33 1.39
C GLY A 15 27.24 21.84 1.58
N LEU A 16 27.80 21.48 2.74
CA LEU A 16 28.08 20.09 3.09
C LEU A 16 26.79 19.29 3.29
N LEU A 17 25.77 19.85 3.95
CA LEU A 17 24.46 19.22 4.11
C LEU A 17 23.77 18.98 2.77
N ILE A 18 23.84 19.94 1.84
CA ILE A 18 23.30 19.81 0.48
C ILE A 18 24.04 18.70 -0.28
N LEU A 19 25.37 18.65 -0.18
CA LEU A 19 26.17 17.59 -0.80
C LEU A 19 25.89 16.20 -0.20
N LEU A 20 25.69 16.11 1.12
CA LEU A 20 25.32 14.85 1.78
C LEU A 20 23.90 14.41 1.41
N ALA A 21 22.96 15.34 1.28
CA ALA A 21 21.61 15.06 0.78
C ALA A 21 21.63 14.59 -0.67
N LEU A 22 22.42 15.24 -1.54
CA LEU A 22 22.65 14.83 -2.92
C LEU A 22 23.34 13.46 -3.01
N ALA A 23 24.35 13.21 -2.17
CA ALA A 23 25.02 11.91 -2.12
C ALA A 23 24.10 10.80 -1.60
N TYR A 24 23.21 11.10 -0.64
CA TYR A 24 22.16 10.20 -0.19
C TYR A 24 21.16 9.92 -1.31
N LEU A 25 20.66 10.95 -2.00
CA LEU A 25 19.79 10.85 -3.17
C LEU A 25 20.40 10.00 -4.30
N VAL A 26 21.68 10.25 -4.62
CA VAL A 26 22.43 9.51 -5.64
C VAL A 26 22.69 8.07 -5.20
N ARG A 27 22.96 7.83 -3.91
CA ARG A 27 23.12 6.47 -3.38
C ARG A 27 21.81 5.70 -3.37
N SER A 28 20.70 6.32 -3.01
CA SER A 28 19.36 5.72 -3.10
C SER A 28 18.95 5.42 -4.54
N SER A 29 19.45 6.17 -5.52
CA SER A 29 19.21 5.89 -6.94
C SER A 29 20.15 4.83 -7.55
N LEU A 30 21.33 4.58 -6.97
CA LEU A 30 22.35 3.68 -7.55
C LEU A 30 22.30 2.25 -7.01
N LEU A 31 21.70 2.01 -5.85
CA LEU A 31 21.43 0.69 -5.28
C LEU A 31 20.05 0.78 -4.61
N PRO A 32 18.94 0.67 -5.36
CA PRO A 32 17.63 0.72 -4.74
C PRO A 32 17.54 -0.41 -3.72
N ALA A 33 17.17 -0.09 -2.49
CA ALA A 33 16.96 -1.09 -1.45
C ALA A 33 16.04 -2.18 -2.00
N ARG A 34 16.45 -3.45 -1.89
CA ARG A 34 15.60 -4.57 -2.31
C ARG A 34 14.42 -4.60 -1.36
N THR A 35 13.23 -4.30 -1.87
CA THR A 35 12.00 -4.29 -1.09
C THR A 35 11.17 -5.47 -1.48
N VAL A 36 10.67 -6.23 -0.50
CA VAL A 36 9.81 -7.38 -0.76
C VAL A 36 8.52 -7.25 0.01
N GLY A 37 7.42 -7.65 -0.61
CA GLY A 37 6.16 -7.93 0.03
C GLY A 37 6.03 -9.43 0.26
N LEU A 38 5.60 -9.79 1.46
CA LEU A 38 5.46 -11.16 1.89
C LEU A 38 4.06 -11.37 2.45
N PHE A 39 3.35 -12.36 1.95
CA PHE A 39 2.22 -12.96 2.65
C PHE A 39 2.70 -14.20 3.40
N LEU A 40 2.21 -14.35 4.63
CA LEU A 40 2.66 -15.36 5.57
C LEU A 40 1.47 -16.13 6.13
N ASP A 41 1.55 -17.45 6.09
CA ASP A 41 0.55 -18.40 6.61
C ASP A 41 1.31 -19.41 7.49
N TYR A 42 1.06 -19.42 8.79
CA TYR A 42 1.79 -20.27 9.74
C TYR A 42 1.24 -21.70 9.71
N VAL A 43 2.13 -22.69 9.66
CA VAL A 43 1.71 -24.10 9.67
C VAL A 43 1.11 -24.44 11.03
N GLU A 44 0.05 -25.26 11.04
CA GLU A 44 -0.60 -25.72 12.26
C GLU A 44 0.41 -26.31 13.26
N GLY A 45 0.41 -25.78 14.50
CA GLY A 45 1.33 -26.19 15.56
C GLY A 45 2.67 -25.44 15.60
N ALA A 46 2.95 -24.58 14.62
CA ALA A 46 4.07 -23.64 14.70
C ALA A 46 3.79 -22.54 15.75
N GLU A 47 4.85 -22.04 16.39
CA GLU A 47 4.72 -20.88 17.28
C GLU A 47 4.50 -19.62 16.44
N TRP A 48 3.36 -18.96 16.64
CA TRP A 48 3.09 -17.69 15.99
C TRP A 48 3.91 -16.58 16.66
N ILE A 49 4.93 -16.09 15.95
CA ILE A 49 5.71 -14.92 16.32
C ILE A 49 5.38 -13.79 15.35
N PRO A 50 4.72 -12.70 15.80
CA PRO A 50 4.35 -11.58 14.94
C PRO A 50 5.52 -11.01 14.16
N ALA A 51 5.33 -10.68 12.89
CA ALA A 51 6.38 -10.13 12.04
C ALA A 51 7.24 -9.01 12.67
N PRO A 52 6.68 -8.02 13.41
CA PRO A 52 7.49 -6.97 14.03
C PRO A 52 8.51 -7.47 15.06
N GLN A 53 8.34 -8.69 15.56
CA GLN A 53 9.17 -9.34 16.59
C GLN A 53 9.94 -10.54 16.05
N ASN A 54 9.71 -10.90 14.80
CA ASN A 54 10.20 -12.15 14.23
C ASN A 54 11.63 -11.99 13.65
N LEU A 55 12.57 -12.77 14.17
CA LEU A 55 13.98 -12.77 13.76
C LEU A 55 14.19 -13.17 12.30
N LEU A 56 13.18 -13.74 11.65
CA LEU A 56 13.20 -14.01 10.21
C LEU A 56 13.57 -12.75 9.40
N PHE A 57 13.11 -11.58 9.85
CA PHE A 57 13.29 -10.29 9.19
C PHE A 57 14.58 -9.55 9.61
N ASP A 58 15.46 -10.18 10.39
CA ASP A 58 16.72 -9.58 10.85
C ASP A 58 17.60 -9.07 9.69
N GLY A 59 18.15 -7.87 9.85
CA GLY A 59 18.97 -7.23 8.81
C GLY A 59 18.17 -6.57 7.69
N GLY A 60 16.85 -6.68 7.71
CA GLY A 60 15.91 -5.85 6.94
C GLY A 60 15.26 -4.77 7.81
N SER A 61 14.71 -3.75 7.16
CA SER A 61 13.85 -2.73 7.77
C SER A 61 12.40 -3.06 7.41
N ILE A 62 11.59 -3.43 8.41
CA ILE A 62 10.16 -3.64 8.18
C ILE A 62 9.52 -2.27 7.95
N GLU A 63 9.04 -2.04 6.74
CA GLU A 63 8.36 -0.80 6.33
C GLU A 63 6.88 -0.83 6.70
N PHE A 64 6.29 -2.02 6.71
CA PHE A 64 4.91 -2.26 7.12
C PHE A 64 4.73 -3.70 7.58
N ALA A 65 3.91 -3.92 8.60
CA ALA A 65 3.38 -5.24 8.92
C ALA A 65 1.95 -5.14 9.44
N GLY A 66 1.14 -6.11 9.07
CA GLY A 66 -0.21 -6.27 9.57
C GLY A 66 -0.66 -7.72 9.57
N TYR A 67 -1.75 -7.97 10.27
CA TYR A 67 -2.31 -9.29 10.50
C TYR A 67 -3.75 -9.37 10.00
N ASP A 68 -4.24 -10.60 9.86
CA ASP A 68 -5.60 -10.94 9.41
C ASP A 68 -5.96 -10.25 8.07
N PRO A 69 -5.16 -10.47 7.01
CA PRO A 69 -5.48 -9.99 5.67
C PRO A 69 -6.74 -10.66 5.13
N VAL A 70 -7.81 -9.87 4.99
CA VAL A 70 -9.09 -10.31 4.41
C VAL A 70 -9.15 -9.90 2.95
N GLN A 71 -9.28 -10.87 2.05
CA GLN A 71 -9.46 -10.58 0.62
C GLN A 71 -10.86 -10.01 0.33
N LEU A 72 -10.91 -8.96 -0.49
CA LEU A 72 -12.10 -8.18 -0.79
C LEU A 72 -12.42 -8.06 -2.28
N ALA A 73 -11.47 -8.42 -3.14
CA ALA A 73 -11.63 -8.40 -4.58
C ALA A 73 -10.54 -9.23 -5.27
N GLY A 74 -10.81 -9.62 -6.53
CA GLY A 74 -9.84 -10.23 -7.42
C GLY A 74 -9.84 -11.75 -7.40
N VAL A 75 -8.80 -12.35 -7.99
CA VAL A 75 -8.59 -13.80 -7.93
C VAL A 75 -8.15 -14.21 -6.54
N ASP A 76 -8.77 -15.24 -5.98
CA ASP A 76 -8.40 -15.81 -4.68
C ASP A 76 -6.89 -16.13 -4.63
N MET A 77 -6.16 -15.44 -3.74
CA MET A 77 -4.73 -15.68 -3.54
C MET A 77 -4.45 -16.55 -2.31
N GLY A 78 -5.49 -17.03 -1.61
CA GLY A 78 -5.41 -17.79 -0.38
C GLY A 78 -5.71 -16.95 0.86
N GLU A 79 -5.99 -17.65 1.95
CA GLU A 79 -6.05 -17.06 3.29
C GLU A 79 -4.63 -16.98 3.85
N TRP A 80 -4.31 -15.85 4.48
CA TRP A 80 -2.99 -15.55 5.02
C TRP A 80 -3.16 -15.03 6.45
N ASP A 81 -2.17 -15.26 7.30
CA ASP A 81 -2.17 -14.75 8.67
C ASP A 81 -1.62 -13.34 8.75
N GLU A 82 -0.57 -13.04 7.96
CA GLU A 82 0.11 -11.75 7.97
C GLU A 82 0.53 -11.29 6.59
N VAL A 83 0.71 -9.97 6.46
CA VAL A 83 1.43 -9.36 5.35
C VAL A 83 2.52 -8.44 5.88
N VAL A 84 3.69 -8.50 5.25
CA VAL A 84 4.89 -7.78 5.66
C VAL A 84 5.55 -7.15 4.45
N VAL A 85 5.98 -5.90 4.58
CA VAL A 85 6.86 -5.23 3.61
C VAL A 85 8.19 -4.98 4.30
N VAL A 86 9.27 -5.49 3.72
CA VAL A 86 10.62 -5.35 4.28
C VAL A 86 11.60 -4.86 3.22
N SER A 87 12.43 -3.88 3.58
CA SER A 87 13.45 -3.28 2.73
C SER A 87 14.85 -3.66 3.19
N PHE A 88 15.75 -3.92 2.25
CA PHE A 88 17.14 -4.28 2.53
C PHE A 88 18.09 -3.28 1.86
N SER A 89 18.87 -2.58 2.68
CA SER A 89 19.86 -1.60 2.19
C SER A 89 21.15 -2.25 1.65
N ARG A 90 21.30 -3.56 1.81
CA ARG A 90 22.48 -4.33 1.35
C ARG A 90 22.04 -5.65 0.73
N ASP A 91 22.67 -6.03 -0.37
CA ASP A 91 22.34 -7.28 -1.08
C ASP A 91 22.66 -8.54 -0.27
N ASP A 92 23.72 -8.53 0.56
CA ASP A 92 24.06 -9.68 1.40
C ASP A 92 22.99 -9.96 2.46
N ASN A 93 22.46 -8.92 3.10
CA ASN A 93 21.32 -9.06 4.01
C ASN A 93 20.08 -9.62 3.29
N TYR A 94 19.80 -9.15 2.07
CA TYR A 94 18.70 -9.67 1.26
C TYR A 94 18.89 -11.15 0.90
N GLN A 95 20.09 -11.55 0.48
CA GLN A 95 20.39 -12.94 0.17
C GLN A 95 20.31 -13.83 1.42
N ASP A 96 20.76 -13.35 2.57
CA ASP A 96 20.64 -14.09 3.83
C ASP A 96 19.18 -14.20 4.30
N PHE A 97 18.37 -13.17 4.05
CA PHE A 97 16.92 -13.25 4.25
C PHE A 97 16.27 -14.33 3.38
N LEU A 98 16.59 -14.39 2.07
CA LEU A 98 16.05 -15.43 1.20
C LEU A 98 16.42 -16.84 1.68
N LYS A 99 17.66 -17.05 2.15
CA LYS A 99 18.08 -18.33 2.74
C LYS A 99 17.29 -18.68 4.00
N ARG A 100 16.99 -17.69 4.85
CA ARG A 100 16.17 -17.93 6.06
C ARG A 100 14.74 -18.29 5.70
N ILE A 101 14.12 -17.60 4.74
CA ILE A 101 12.78 -17.94 4.24
C ILE A 101 12.76 -19.37 3.72
N ASP A 102 13.72 -19.72 2.86
CA ASP A 102 13.86 -21.07 2.30
C ASP A 102 14.02 -22.14 3.39
N ALA A 103 14.86 -21.88 4.39
CA ALA A 103 15.09 -22.79 5.51
C ALA A 103 13.89 -22.95 6.47
N ASN A 104 12.90 -22.06 6.43
CA ASN A 104 11.74 -22.06 7.34
C ASN A 104 10.40 -22.33 6.62
N GLN A 105 10.42 -22.83 5.38
CA GLN A 105 9.20 -23.18 4.63
C GLN A 105 8.37 -24.30 5.29
N GLU A 106 8.98 -25.11 6.16
CA GLU A 106 8.25 -26.15 6.93
C GLU A 106 7.44 -25.56 8.10
N LEU A 107 7.75 -24.33 8.54
CA LEU A 107 7.08 -23.66 9.66
C LEU A 107 6.02 -22.65 9.19
N SER A 108 6.16 -22.13 7.97
CA SER A 108 5.20 -21.21 7.37
C SER A 108 5.22 -21.33 5.86
N ARG A 109 4.06 -21.12 5.25
CA ARG A 109 3.90 -20.89 3.82
C ARG A 109 4.09 -19.40 3.55
N TYR A 110 4.81 -19.13 2.48
CA TYR A 110 5.22 -17.80 2.08
C TYR A 110 4.75 -17.54 0.65
N ASP A 111 4.30 -16.33 0.38
CA ASP A 111 4.29 -15.79 -0.98
C ASP A 111 5.08 -14.50 -1.00
N LEU A 112 6.16 -14.50 -1.78
CA LEU A 112 7.16 -13.45 -1.81
C LEU A 112 7.19 -12.78 -3.17
N SER A 113 6.95 -11.47 -3.18
CA SER A 113 7.08 -10.64 -4.38
C SER A 113 8.15 -9.58 -4.17
N LEU A 114 8.97 -9.38 -5.21
CA LEU A 114 9.98 -8.31 -5.25
C LEU A 114 9.32 -7.04 -5.78
N PHE A 115 9.52 -5.96 -5.04
CA PHE A 115 8.94 -4.65 -5.31
C PHE A 115 10.02 -3.63 -5.62
N ALA A 116 9.75 -2.77 -6.59
CA ALA A 116 10.44 -1.51 -6.76
C ALA A 116 9.70 -0.44 -5.93
N PRO A 117 10.31 0.11 -4.86
CA PRO A 117 9.62 1.09 -4.02
C PRO A 117 9.44 2.42 -4.76
N GLY A 118 8.19 2.89 -4.85
CA GLY A 118 7.80 4.16 -5.44
C GLY A 118 7.83 5.31 -4.44
N TYR A 119 9.01 5.66 -3.92
CA TYR A 119 9.14 6.70 -2.88
C TYR A 119 8.60 8.07 -3.33
N GLU A 120 8.91 8.49 -4.55
CA GLU A 120 8.43 9.78 -5.09
C GLU A 120 6.92 9.76 -5.30
N GLN A 121 6.38 8.65 -5.81
CA GLN A 121 4.93 8.43 -5.97
C GLN A 121 4.23 8.50 -4.62
N ARG A 122 4.78 7.86 -3.59
CA ARG A 122 4.26 7.92 -2.22
C ARG A 122 4.25 9.36 -1.69
N MET A 123 5.35 10.09 -1.84
CA MET A 123 5.45 11.48 -1.38
C MET A 123 4.43 12.38 -2.08
N LEU A 124 4.30 12.24 -3.40
CA LEU A 124 3.35 13.01 -4.20
C LEU A 124 1.90 12.70 -3.80
N ALA A 125 1.55 11.42 -3.67
CA ALA A 125 0.21 11.00 -3.26
C ALA A 125 -0.14 11.54 -1.87
N ASN A 126 0.77 11.41 -0.89
CA ASN A 126 0.54 11.93 0.46
C ASN A 126 0.48 13.46 0.52
N TRP A 127 1.22 14.16 -0.33
CA TRP A 127 1.09 15.62 -0.45
C TRP A 127 -0.31 16.01 -0.97
N MET A 128 -0.84 15.30 -1.98
CA MET A 128 -2.19 15.53 -2.49
C MET A 128 -3.26 15.23 -1.43
N LEU A 129 -3.16 14.08 -0.75
CA LEU A 129 -4.08 13.71 0.34
C LEU A 129 -4.07 14.74 1.47
N SER A 130 -2.88 15.20 1.88
CA SER A 130 -2.75 16.22 2.91
C SER A 130 -3.35 17.57 2.48
N ARG A 131 -3.21 17.95 1.21
CA ARG A 131 -3.81 19.18 0.67
C ARG A 131 -5.35 19.10 0.74
N ASP A 132 -5.90 17.93 0.46
CA ASP A 132 -7.35 17.74 0.33
C ASP A 132 -8.06 17.50 1.68
N ARG A 133 -7.32 17.42 2.79
CA ARG A 133 -7.88 17.33 4.17
C ARG A 133 -8.95 18.39 4.47
N ASN A 134 -8.76 19.60 3.97
CA ASN A 134 -9.68 20.73 4.16
C ASN A 134 -10.41 21.14 2.88
N ASN A 135 -10.51 20.23 1.90
CA ASN A 135 -11.18 20.54 0.63
C ASN A 135 -12.71 20.40 0.75
N ASP A 136 -13.39 21.50 1.06
CA ASP A 136 -14.85 21.55 1.17
C ASP A 136 -15.58 21.45 -0.18
N SER A 137 -14.88 21.35 -1.32
CA SER A 137 -15.51 21.17 -2.63
C SER A 137 -16.16 19.79 -2.81
N VAL A 138 -15.81 18.82 -1.96
CA VAL A 138 -16.35 17.46 -1.99
C VAL A 138 -17.23 17.23 -0.77
N ASN A 139 -18.51 16.97 -1.04
CA ASN A 139 -19.47 16.65 0.01
C ASN A 139 -19.36 15.18 0.43
N ILE A 140 -18.59 14.92 1.49
CA ILE A 140 -18.42 13.57 2.07
C ILE A 140 -19.67 13.06 2.80
N GLU A 141 -20.64 13.92 3.09
CA GLU A 141 -21.92 13.52 3.71
C GLU A 141 -22.93 13.01 2.68
N ASP A 142 -22.72 13.30 1.38
CA ASP A 142 -23.53 12.71 0.32
C ASP A 142 -23.11 11.27 0.06
N ARG A 143 -23.84 10.35 0.69
CA ARG A 143 -23.53 8.93 0.75
C ARG A 143 -24.70 8.07 0.28
N VAL A 144 -24.37 6.91 -0.26
CA VAL A 144 -25.29 5.78 -0.41
C VAL A 144 -25.29 4.93 0.86
N SER A 145 -26.19 3.95 0.96
CA SER A 145 -26.04 2.92 1.99
C SER A 145 -24.85 2.02 1.71
N ILE A 146 -24.32 1.34 2.73
CA ILE A 146 -23.25 0.36 2.56
C ILE A 146 -23.70 -0.75 1.61
N GLU A 147 -24.94 -1.21 1.72
CA GLU A 147 -25.50 -2.26 0.86
C GLU A 147 -25.53 -1.86 -0.61
N GLU A 148 -25.74 -0.57 -0.92
CA GLU A 148 -25.69 -0.03 -2.28
C GLU A 148 -24.25 0.14 -2.79
N ALA A 149 -23.27 0.33 -1.90
CA ALA A 149 -21.86 0.55 -2.26
C ALA A 149 -21.07 -0.76 -2.47
N ILE A 150 -21.47 -1.84 -1.82
CA ILE A 150 -20.78 -3.13 -1.92
C ILE A 150 -20.91 -3.68 -3.36
N PRO A 151 -19.81 -4.09 -4.01
CA PRO A 151 -19.87 -4.71 -5.33
C PRO A 151 -20.78 -5.93 -5.36
N GLU A 152 -21.49 -6.13 -6.47
CA GLU A 152 -22.41 -7.27 -6.65
C GLU A 152 -21.71 -8.65 -6.72
N ASP A 153 -20.38 -8.71 -6.70
CA ASP A 153 -19.62 -9.96 -6.71
C ASP A 153 -19.92 -10.77 -5.43
N PRO A 154 -20.72 -11.85 -5.53
CA PRO A 154 -21.22 -12.56 -4.36
C PRO A 154 -20.10 -13.23 -3.57
N TYR A 155 -18.92 -13.44 -4.15
CA TYR A 155 -17.80 -14.09 -3.50
C TYR A 155 -17.25 -13.26 -2.32
N TYR A 156 -17.31 -11.94 -2.42
CA TYR A 156 -16.73 -11.02 -1.41
C TYR A 156 -17.76 -10.22 -0.62
N VAL A 157 -19.05 -10.26 -0.98
CA VAL A 157 -20.12 -9.49 -0.32
C VAL A 157 -20.10 -9.67 1.20
N ASP A 158 -19.99 -10.90 1.68
CA ASP A 158 -20.02 -11.17 3.12
C ASP A 158 -18.77 -10.66 3.83
N ARG A 159 -17.60 -10.71 3.18
CA ARG A 159 -16.35 -10.13 3.69
C ARG A 159 -16.46 -8.63 3.83
N TRP A 160 -17.01 -7.95 2.82
CA TRP A 160 -17.27 -6.50 2.89
C TRP A 160 -18.21 -6.15 4.05
N LYS A 161 -19.32 -6.89 4.22
CA LYS A 161 -20.25 -6.68 5.33
C LYS A 161 -19.58 -6.89 6.69
N GLU A 162 -18.73 -7.90 6.81
CA GLU A 162 -18.00 -8.22 8.03
C GLU A 162 -17.10 -7.04 8.47
N ILE A 163 -16.44 -6.35 7.53
CA ILE A 163 -15.66 -5.13 7.84
C ILE A 163 -16.53 -4.10 8.54
N PHE A 164 -17.67 -3.77 7.95
CA PHE A 164 -18.49 -2.65 8.39
C PHE A 164 -19.37 -2.97 9.60
N THR A 165 -19.74 -4.24 9.80
CA THR A 165 -20.59 -4.69 10.93
C THR A 165 -19.79 -5.33 12.07
N GLY A 166 -18.51 -5.61 11.84
CA GLY A 166 -17.62 -6.24 12.81
C GLY A 166 -17.29 -5.37 14.02
N SER A 167 -16.72 -6.01 15.04
CA SER A 167 -16.36 -5.35 16.31
C SER A 167 -15.08 -4.51 16.23
N TYR A 168 -14.24 -4.75 15.22
CA TYR A 168 -13.02 -3.97 14.99
C TYR A 168 -13.36 -2.63 14.35
N ARG A 169 -13.09 -1.51 15.03
CA ARG A 169 -13.24 -0.14 14.50
C ARG A 169 -11.93 0.65 14.47
N GLY A 170 -10.80 -0.05 14.59
CA GLY A 170 -9.47 0.57 14.54
C GLY A 170 -9.06 0.99 13.12
N GLU A 171 -7.81 1.41 13.00
CA GLU A 171 -7.18 1.74 11.73
C GLU A 171 -7.19 0.56 10.75
N MET A 172 -7.19 0.86 9.46
CA MET A 172 -7.17 -0.18 8.44
C MET A 172 -6.27 0.18 7.27
N VAL A 173 -5.62 -0.84 6.72
CA VAL A 173 -4.83 -0.71 5.50
C VAL A 173 -5.49 -1.51 4.39
N LEU A 174 -5.73 -0.88 3.25
CA LEU A 174 -6.09 -1.57 2.02
C LEU A 174 -4.86 -1.81 1.18
N LEU A 175 -4.47 -3.07 1.04
CA LEU A 175 -3.47 -3.50 0.08
C LEU A 175 -4.16 -3.76 -1.26
N ASN A 176 -3.71 -3.03 -2.27
CA ASN A 176 -4.21 -3.13 -3.63
C ASN A 176 -3.09 -3.62 -4.54
N PHE A 177 -3.30 -4.74 -5.21
CA PHE A 177 -2.55 -5.14 -6.39
C PHE A 177 -3.34 -4.74 -7.63
N MET A 178 -2.67 -4.04 -8.54
CA MET A 178 -3.31 -3.44 -9.69
C MET A 178 -2.62 -3.91 -10.97
N ALA A 179 -3.44 -4.27 -11.95
CA ALA A 179 -3.03 -4.48 -13.32
C ALA A 179 -3.97 -3.70 -14.23
N LEU A 180 -3.40 -2.90 -15.14
CA LEU A 180 -4.19 -2.18 -16.13
C LEU A 180 -4.45 -3.10 -17.33
N LYS A 181 -5.63 -2.97 -17.93
CA LYS A 181 -5.93 -3.66 -19.18
C LYS A 181 -5.00 -3.14 -20.27
N LYS A 182 -4.28 -4.05 -20.93
CA LYS A 182 -3.36 -3.72 -22.02
C LYS A 182 -4.07 -3.36 -23.32
N ASN A 183 -5.23 -3.99 -23.57
CA ASN A 183 -6.13 -3.68 -24.67
C ASN A 183 -7.52 -3.49 -24.07
N LEU A 184 -8.09 -2.31 -24.21
CA LEU A 184 -9.50 -2.11 -23.93
C LEU A 184 -10.27 -2.61 -25.17
N ASP A 185 -11.32 -3.41 -24.97
CA ASP A 185 -12.17 -3.85 -26.09
C ASP A 185 -12.69 -2.64 -26.86
N ASP A 186 -12.89 -2.76 -28.18
CA ASP A 186 -13.37 -1.72 -29.10
C ASP A 186 -14.70 -1.03 -28.68
N THR A 187 -15.36 -1.53 -27.64
CA THR A 187 -16.58 -0.98 -27.03
C THR A 187 -16.31 0.00 -25.87
N ALA A 188 -15.06 0.16 -25.45
CA ALA A 188 -14.67 0.93 -24.27
C ALA A 188 -14.54 2.45 -24.50
N GLY A 189 -14.55 2.90 -25.76
CA GLY A 189 -14.24 4.28 -26.14
C GLY A 189 -12.79 4.43 -26.60
N GLU A 190 -12.42 5.61 -27.11
CA GLU A 190 -11.06 5.91 -27.61
C GLU A 190 -10.02 6.12 -26.49
N GLU A 191 -10.45 6.19 -25.22
CA GLU A 191 -9.57 6.46 -24.07
C GLU A 191 -8.84 5.19 -23.62
N ASP A 192 -7.54 5.32 -23.35
CA ASP A 192 -6.73 4.23 -22.82
C ASP A 192 -6.97 3.99 -21.31
N ALA A 193 -6.44 2.88 -20.80
CA ALA A 193 -6.65 2.48 -19.41
C ALA A 193 -6.00 3.44 -18.39
N GLU A 194 -4.96 4.17 -18.80
CA GLU A 194 -4.28 5.13 -17.92
C GLU A 194 -5.13 6.38 -17.70
N GLU A 195 -5.76 6.92 -18.75
CA GLU A 195 -6.63 8.09 -18.60
C GLU A 195 -7.89 7.75 -17.80
N LEU A 196 -8.45 6.55 -17.96
CA LEU A 196 -9.58 6.07 -17.16
C LEU A 196 -9.22 5.89 -15.68
N GLU A 197 -8.01 5.39 -15.37
CA GLU A 197 -7.52 5.30 -14.00
C GLU A 197 -7.37 6.69 -13.38
N LYS A 198 -6.83 7.65 -14.14
CA LYS A 198 -6.68 9.04 -13.71
C LYS A 198 -8.02 9.70 -13.40
N GLN A 199 -9.04 9.50 -14.26
CA GLN A 199 -10.40 10.02 -14.02
C GLN A 199 -11.01 9.48 -12.71
N TYR A 200 -10.78 8.20 -12.39
CA TYR A 200 -11.15 7.64 -11.09
C TYR A 200 -10.36 8.28 -9.94
N SER A 201 -9.03 8.31 -10.08
CA SER A 201 -8.10 8.70 -9.03
C SER A 201 -8.23 10.16 -8.62
N GLU A 202 -8.54 11.09 -9.54
CA GLU A 202 -8.73 12.51 -9.21
C GLU A 202 -9.83 12.74 -8.17
N THR A 203 -11.01 12.14 -8.36
CA THR A 203 -12.14 12.32 -7.44
C THR A 203 -11.98 11.46 -6.18
N ALA A 204 -11.44 10.24 -6.33
CA ALA A 204 -11.17 9.37 -5.20
C ALA A 204 -10.18 10.03 -4.23
N MET A 205 -9.05 10.55 -4.70
CA MET A 205 -8.01 11.15 -3.86
C MET A 205 -8.54 12.33 -3.02
N GLN A 206 -9.48 13.11 -3.55
CA GLN A 206 -10.11 14.20 -2.78
C GLN A 206 -10.92 13.66 -1.60
N VAL A 207 -11.74 12.63 -1.82
CA VAL A 207 -12.53 11.96 -0.77
C VAL A 207 -11.60 11.30 0.25
N LEU A 208 -10.55 10.59 -0.22
CA LEU A 208 -9.56 9.95 0.64
C LEU A 208 -8.83 10.98 1.53
N GLY A 209 -8.39 12.09 0.94
CA GLY A 209 -7.70 13.17 1.65
C GLY A 209 -8.57 13.79 2.74
N ARG A 210 -9.86 14.03 2.45
CA ARG A 210 -10.84 14.53 3.43
C ARG A 210 -11.01 13.62 4.64
N MET A 211 -10.89 12.30 4.44
CA MET A 211 -10.99 11.30 5.50
C MET A 211 -9.66 10.96 6.16
N GLY A 212 -8.61 11.74 5.89
CA GLY A 212 -7.30 11.59 6.54
C GLY A 212 -6.54 10.34 6.11
N ALA A 213 -6.84 9.78 4.94
CA ALA A 213 -6.10 8.64 4.42
C ALA A 213 -4.65 9.02 4.07
N GLU A 214 -3.75 8.05 4.13
CA GLU A 214 -2.35 8.16 3.74
C GLU A 214 -1.92 6.93 2.93
N ILE A 215 -1.01 7.08 1.96
CA ILE A 215 -0.38 5.95 1.27
C ILE A 215 0.87 5.52 2.05
N ALA A 216 0.84 4.33 2.63
CA ALA A 216 1.95 3.79 3.42
C ALA A 216 3.11 3.35 2.52
N ALA A 217 2.80 2.65 1.41
CA ALA A 217 3.74 2.22 0.39
C ALA A 217 3.03 2.09 -0.97
N VAL A 218 3.77 2.31 -2.06
CA VAL A 218 3.29 2.13 -3.44
C VAL A 218 4.49 1.86 -4.33
N GLY A 219 4.32 1.13 -5.42
CA GLY A 219 5.39 0.87 -6.37
C GLY A 219 5.03 -0.17 -7.41
N ASP A 220 6.06 -0.65 -8.09
CA ASP A 220 5.91 -1.67 -9.14
C ASP A 220 6.24 -3.06 -8.57
N VAL A 221 5.54 -4.08 -9.07
CA VAL A 221 5.87 -5.47 -8.77
C VAL A 221 6.85 -5.97 -9.83
N GLU A 222 8.11 -6.17 -9.48
CA GLU A 222 9.15 -6.57 -10.43
C GLU A 222 9.01 -8.04 -10.82
N LYS A 223 8.78 -8.91 -9.84
CA LYS A 223 8.58 -10.35 -10.04
C LYS A 223 8.06 -11.03 -8.78
N VAL A 224 7.42 -12.18 -8.98
CA VAL A 224 7.22 -13.18 -7.91
C VAL A 224 8.57 -13.89 -7.69
N VAL A 225 9.01 -13.96 -6.44
CA VAL A 225 10.26 -14.63 -6.03
C VAL A 225 9.96 -16.04 -5.54
N LEU A 226 8.85 -16.20 -4.80
CA LEU A 226 8.36 -17.48 -4.30
C LEU A 226 6.84 -17.44 -4.30
N GLY A 227 6.20 -18.50 -4.81
CA GLY A 227 4.76 -18.57 -5.03
C GLY A 227 4.37 -18.82 -6.50
N PRO A 228 3.08 -18.93 -6.83
CA PRO A 228 2.61 -19.20 -8.19
C PRO A 228 2.94 -18.07 -9.18
N GLU A 229 3.56 -18.40 -10.32
CA GLU A 229 3.93 -17.42 -11.37
C GLU A 229 2.72 -16.69 -12.00
N GLN A 230 1.51 -17.24 -11.87
CA GLN A 230 0.27 -16.70 -12.45
C GLN A 230 -0.13 -15.33 -11.86
N ARG A 231 0.51 -14.92 -10.76
CA ARG A 231 0.16 -13.75 -9.94
C ARG A 231 0.96 -12.49 -10.29
N GLN A 232 1.28 -12.31 -11.58
CA GLN A 232 1.98 -11.11 -12.04
C GLN A 232 1.05 -9.90 -12.02
N HIS A 233 1.13 -9.14 -10.94
CA HIS A 233 0.57 -7.79 -10.81
C HIS A 233 1.53 -6.77 -11.44
N ASP A 234 1.02 -5.61 -11.86
CA ASP A 234 1.88 -4.55 -12.41
C ASP A 234 2.33 -3.61 -11.28
N LYS A 235 1.41 -3.25 -10.39
CA LYS A 235 1.63 -2.30 -9.29
C LYS A 235 1.05 -2.80 -7.97
N TYR A 236 1.57 -2.25 -6.88
CA TYR A 236 0.99 -2.42 -5.54
C TYR A 236 0.82 -1.07 -4.84
N GLY A 237 -0.14 -0.98 -3.92
CA GLY A 237 -0.35 0.20 -3.09
C GLY A 237 -1.05 -0.12 -1.77
N PHE A 238 -0.58 0.48 -0.69
CA PHE A 238 -1.12 0.35 0.66
C PHE A 238 -1.78 1.66 1.06
N GLY A 239 -3.11 1.73 0.97
CA GLY A 239 -3.90 2.86 1.44
C GLY A 239 -4.25 2.70 2.92
N HIS A 240 -3.76 3.59 3.76
CA HIS A 240 -3.98 3.62 5.20
C HIS A 240 -5.13 4.55 5.54
N TYR A 241 -6.04 4.10 6.40
CA TYR A 241 -7.21 4.83 6.84
C TYR A 241 -7.23 4.93 8.38
N PRO A 242 -7.57 6.10 8.95
CA PRO A 242 -7.57 6.32 10.41
C PRO A 242 -8.53 5.42 11.20
N SER A 243 -9.59 4.95 10.57
CA SER A 243 -10.52 4.00 11.18
C SER A 243 -11.39 3.33 10.12
N VAL A 244 -12.04 2.23 10.49
CA VAL A 244 -13.13 1.64 9.69
C VAL A 244 -14.25 2.65 9.45
N ASP A 245 -14.57 3.52 10.42
CA ASP A 245 -15.58 4.58 10.25
C ASP A 245 -15.17 5.60 9.19
N ALA A 246 -13.88 6.00 9.16
CA ALA A 246 -13.38 6.91 8.14
C ALA A 246 -13.43 6.26 6.75
N PHE A 247 -13.09 4.98 6.68
CA PHE A 247 -13.16 4.23 5.43
C PHE A 247 -14.60 3.99 4.95
N ASP A 248 -15.57 3.76 5.84
CA ASP A 248 -17.00 3.69 5.49
C ASP A 248 -17.45 4.94 4.73
N VAL A 249 -17.09 6.13 5.23
CA VAL A 249 -17.36 7.39 4.53
C VAL A 249 -16.71 7.42 3.14
N VAL A 250 -15.44 7.04 3.01
CA VAL A 250 -14.77 6.94 1.69
C VAL A 250 -15.46 5.94 0.78
N PHE A 251 -15.95 4.83 1.33
CA PHE A 251 -16.54 3.72 0.60
C PHE A 251 -17.92 4.05 0.06
N THR A 252 -18.71 4.79 0.83
CA THR A 252 -20.11 5.14 0.53
C THR A 252 -20.29 6.53 -0.09
N ALA A 253 -19.25 7.37 -0.15
CA ALA A 253 -19.31 8.69 -0.77
C ALA A 253 -19.69 8.61 -2.26
N ARG A 254 -20.76 9.29 -2.66
CA ARG A 254 -21.24 9.30 -4.07
C ARG A 254 -20.18 9.81 -5.04
N ALA A 255 -19.41 10.82 -4.64
CA ALA A 255 -18.32 11.38 -5.44
C ALA A 255 -17.27 10.32 -5.80
N ARG A 256 -16.91 9.43 -4.87
CA ARG A 256 -16.00 8.33 -5.15
C ARG A 256 -16.68 7.26 -6.02
N LEU A 257 -17.93 6.92 -5.71
CA LEU A 257 -18.67 5.89 -6.43
C LEU A 257 -18.95 6.24 -7.89
N SER A 258 -19.12 7.52 -8.24
CA SER A 258 -19.23 7.95 -9.64
C SER A 258 -17.98 7.64 -10.47
N GLY A 259 -16.82 7.47 -9.82
CA GLY A 259 -15.57 7.09 -10.48
C GLY A 259 -15.39 5.59 -10.69
N VAL A 260 -16.13 4.74 -9.97
CA VAL A 260 -15.96 3.27 -10.01
C VAL A 260 -16.13 2.66 -11.40
N PRO A 261 -17.07 3.11 -12.26
CA PRO A 261 -17.15 2.63 -13.64
C PRO A 261 -15.85 2.82 -14.44
N PHE A 262 -15.13 3.93 -14.25
CA PHE A 262 -13.85 4.16 -14.93
C PHE A 262 -12.77 3.20 -14.42
N ARG A 263 -12.68 3.02 -13.10
CA ARG A 263 -11.79 2.01 -12.49
C ARG A 263 -12.05 0.61 -13.04
N ASN A 264 -13.31 0.18 -13.08
CA ASN A 264 -13.67 -1.17 -13.53
C ASN A 264 -13.37 -1.39 -15.03
N LYS A 265 -13.44 -0.32 -15.83
CA LYS A 265 -13.01 -0.35 -17.23
C LYS A 265 -11.48 -0.45 -17.33
N ALA A 266 -10.74 0.38 -16.60
CA ALA A 266 -9.28 0.45 -16.63
C ALA A 266 -8.58 -0.83 -16.11
N MET A 267 -9.13 -1.45 -15.06
CA MET A 267 -8.47 -2.52 -14.31
C MET A 267 -8.75 -3.90 -14.88
N ASP A 268 -7.72 -4.74 -14.91
CA ASP A 268 -7.79 -6.17 -15.21
C ASP A 268 -8.12 -6.93 -13.91
N ALA A 269 -9.37 -7.39 -13.79
CA ALA A 269 -9.88 -8.06 -12.59
C ALA A 269 -9.24 -9.43 -12.33
N GLU A 270 -8.74 -10.11 -13.38
CA GLU A 270 -8.09 -11.42 -13.24
C GLU A 270 -6.64 -11.27 -12.74
N ARG A 271 -6.07 -10.07 -12.87
CA ARG A 271 -4.69 -9.75 -12.47
C ARG A 271 -4.61 -8.71 -11.37
N SER A 272 -5.74 -8.30 -10.80
CA SER A 272 -5.82 -7.36 -9.67
C SER A 272 -6.39 -8.07 -8.45
N ALA A 273 -6.00 -7.62 -7.26
CA ALA A 273 -6.51 -8.13 -6.00
C ALA A 273 -6.54 -7.03 -4.94
N GLY A 274 -7.47 -7.14 -4.00
CA GLY A 274 -7.62 -6.17 -2.91
C GLY A 274 -7.77 -6.89 -1.58
N TYR A 275 -7.03 -6.42 -0.58
CA TYR A 275 -7.07 -6.92 0.79
C TYR A 275 -7.30 -5.78 1.75
N TRP A 276 -8.05 -6.04 2.81
CA TRP A 276 -7.96 -5.28 4.04
C TRP A 276 -7.02 -5.98 5.02
N VAL A 277 -6.20 -5.21 5.72
CA VAL A 277 -5.23 -5.66 6.72
C VAL A 277 -5.36 -4.81 7.98
N LYS A 278 -5.21 -5.44 9.16
CA LYS A 278 -5.10 -4.74 10.45
C LYS A 278 -3.62 -4.40 10.73
N PRO A 279 -3.23 -3.13 10.85
CA PRO A 279 -1.84 -2.77 11.11
C PRO A 279 -1.42 -3.15 12.55
N TYR A 280 -0.19 -3.64 12.70
CA TYR A 280 0.43 -3.77 14.02
C TYR A 280 0.72 -2.39 14.63
N ASP A 281 0.76 -2.28 15.97
CA ASP A 281 0.91 -1.01 16.69
C ASP A 281 2.04 -0.09 16.19
N PRO A 282 3.25 -0.58 15.84
CA PRO A 282 4.32 0.28 15.34
C PRO A 282 4.03 0.91 13.96
N PHE A 283 3.08 0.35 13.21
CA PHE A 283 2.74 0.73 11.83
C PHE A 283 1.38 1.43 11.72
N LYS A 284 0.73 1.68 12.85
CA LYS A 284 -0.45 2.54 12.91
C LYS A 284 -0.09 3.97 12.53
N LEU A 285 -1.05 4.72 11.99
CA LEU A 285 -0.93 6.16 11.78
C LEU A 285 -0.55 6.76 13.13
N ALA A 286 0.56 7.49 13.15
CA ALA A 286 0.88 8.28 14.33
C ALA A 286 -0.31 9.22 14.55
N VAL A 287 -0.97 9.11 15.71
CA VAL A 287 -2.10 9.98 16.07
C VAL A 287 -1.60 11.42 15.97
N GLN A 288 -1.90 12.08 14.85
CA GLN A 288 -1.79 13.52 14.76
C GLN A 288 -2.96 14.03 15.59
N ASN A 289 -2.69 14.29 16.87
CA ASN A 289 -3.65 15.00 17.70
C ASN A 289 -4.05 16.28 16.94
N PRO A 290 -5.36 16.51 16.71
CA PRO A 290 -5.84 17.73 16.08
C PRO A 290 -5.42 18.98 16.87
#